data_AF-A0A2W7U3L2-F1
#
_entry.id   AF-A0A2W7U3L2-F1
#
_cell.length_a   1.000
_cell.length_b   1.000
_cell.length_c   1.000
_cell.angle_alpha   90.00
_cell.angle_beta   90.00
_cell.angle_gamma   90.00
#
_symmetry.space_group_name_H-M   'P 1'
#
loop_
_entity.id
_entity.type
_entity.pdbx_description
1 polymer ?
#
loop_
_entity_poly.entity_id
_entity_poly.type
_entity_poly.pdbx_seq_one_letter_code
_entity_poly.pdbx_strand_id
1 'polypeptide(L)'
;MGFTIRPVCKDCEYKTKSISIGGGRLSHLTNFGAPALNTESNEIEQINLYAYKKTVIVKKKFLYFFSKSIAIEIETMDEKYIPYYEPSMFTDDLKIENHYWGGKCFKKSKNFCPKCKSYSIDFIDEGIWFD
;
A
#
# COMPACT_ATOMS: atom_id res chain seq x y z
N MET A 1 10.92 8.54 8.93
CA MET A 1 10.06 8.46 10.12
C MET A 1 8.85 7.63 9.73
N GLY A 2 8.62 6.54 10.44
CA GLY A 2 7.41 5.74 10.31
C GLY A 2 6.39 6.15 11.37
N PHE A 3 5.14 5.77 11.16
CA PHE A 3 4.07 5.90 12.15
C PHE A 3 3.22 4.63 12.10
N THR A 4 2.43 4.41 13.13
CA THR A 4 1.52 3.25 13.21
C THR A 4 0.09 3.74 13.10
N ILE A 5 -0.68 3.04 12.27
CA ILE A 5 -2.11 3.26 12.13
C ILE A 5 -2.88 1.99 12.50
N ARG A 6 -4.08 2.15 13.02
CA ARG A 6 -5.03 1.04 13.18
C ARG A 6 -6.28 1.30 12.36
N PRO A 7 -6.56 0.44 11.35
CA PRO A 7 -7.84 0.43 10.67
C PRO A 7 -8.99 0.03 11.59
N VAL A 8 -9.98 0.90 11.71
CA VAL A 8 -11.20 0.68 12.49
C VAL A 8 -12.40 1.08 11.64
N CYS A 9 -13.32 0.14 11.44
CA CYS A 9 -14.60 0.40 10.81
C CYS A 9 -15.60 0.94 11.83
N LYS A 10 -16.27 2.04 11.49
CA LYS A 10 -17.34 2.64 12.30
C LYS A 10 -18.66 1.85 12.23
N ASP A 11 -18.93 1.18 11.11
CA ASP A 11 -20.25 0.57 10.86
C ASP A 11 -20.36 -0.88 11.35
N CYS A 12 -19.30 -1.68 11.22
CA CYS A 12 -19.34 -3.13 11.49
C CYS A 12 -18.37 -3.59 12.58
N GLU A 13 -17.84 -2.68 13.38
CA GLU A 13 -16.87 -2.93 14.46
C GLU A 13 -15.58 -3.66 14.05
N TYR A 14 -15.36 -3.84 12.74
CA TYR A 14 -14.18 -4.48 12.19
C TYR A 14 -12.93 -3.67 12.54
N LYS A 15 -11.95 -4.35 13.15
CA LYS A 15 -10.67 -3.76 13.56
C LYS A 15 -9.56 -4.71 13.15
N THR A 16 -8.49 -4.18 12.61
CA THR A 16 -7.28 -4.95 12.37
C THR A 16 -6.19 -4.61 13.38
N LYS A 17 -5.09 -5.36 13.30
CA LYS A 17 -3.88 -5.04 14.05
C LYS A 17 -3.29 -3.71 13.58
N SER A 18 -2.49 -3.10 14.43
CA SER A 18 -1.68 -1.93 14.11
C SER A 18 -0.79 -2.22 12.89
N ILE A 19 -0.88 -1.37 11.87
CA ILE A 19 -0.09 -1.41 10.65
C ILE A 19 0.97 -0.31 10.75
N SER A 20 2.23 -0.68 10.60
CA SER A 20 3.31 0.30 10.50
C SER A 20 3.32 0.88 9.10
N ILE A 21 3.17 2.20 8.98
CA ILE A 21 3.38 2.94 7.74
C ILE A 21 4.79 3.52 7.72
N GLY A 22 5.51 3.17 6.65
CA GLY A 22 6.79 3.73 6.30
C GLY A 22 8.01 2.97 6.79
N GLY A 23 9.18 3.59 6.59
CA GLY A 23 10.48 3.04 6.97
C GLY A 23 11.05 3.72 8.22
N GLY A 24 11.44 2.92 9.21
CA GLY A 24 12.24 3.35 10.36
C GLY A 24 13.69 3.70 9.98
N ARG A 25 14.62 3.70 10.95
CA ARG A 25 16.07 3.81 10.67
C ARG A 25 16.66 2.62 9.90
N LEU A 26 15.91 1.52 9.80
CA LEU A 26 16.27 0.38 8.97
C LEU A 26 16.14 0.77 7.49
N SER A 27 17.25 0.62 6.76
CA SER A 27 17.46 0.81 5.33
C SER A 27 16.20 1.10 4.49
N HIS A 28 16.31 2.19 3.71
CA HIS A 28 15.40 2.72 2.68
C HIS A 28 15.10 1.75 1.52
N LEU A 29 15.34 0.44 1.70
CA LEU A 29 15.04 -0.62 0.73
C LEU A 29 14.38 -1.84 1.38
N THR A 30 14.32 -1.95 2.71
CA THR A 30 14.04 -3.23 3.38
C THR A 30 12.65 -3.39 3.99
N ASN A 31 12.00 -2.34 4.50
CA ASN A 31 10.65 -2.47 5.07
C ASN A 31 9.87 -1.16 4.99
N PHE A 32 8.95 -1.07 4.03
CA PHE A 32 8.07 0.07 3.85
C PHE A 32 6.61 -0.37 3.94
N GLY A 33 6.12 -0.45 5.17
CA GLY A 33 4.77 -0.90 5.42
C GLY A 33 3.74 0.06 4.81
N ALA A 34 2.70 -0.51 4.22
CA ALA A 34 1.49 0.19 3.81
C ALA A 34 0.26 -0.69 4.00
N PRO A 35 -0.91 -0.09 4.30
CA PRO A 35 -2.17 -0.81 4.32
C PRO A 35 -2.59 -1.21 2.91
N ALA A 36 -2.91 -2.49 2.72
CA ALA A 36 -3.56 -3.01 1.53
C ALA A 36 -4.67 -3.98 1.89
N LEU A 37 -5.70 -4.02 1.04
CA LEU A 37 -6.73 -5.03 1.09
C LEU A 37 -6.24 -6.28 0.39
N ASN A 38 -6.27 -7.40 1.10
CA ASN A 38 -6.06 -8.71 0.52
C ASN A 38 -7.40 -9.22 -0.06
N THR A 39 -7.44 -9.44 -1.38
CA THR A 39 -8.65 -9.89 -2.09
C THR A 39 -9.04 -11.34 -1.78
N GLU A 40 -8.10 -12.16 -1.30
CA GLU A 40 -8.36 -13.56 -0.93
C GLU A 40 -8.91 -13.67 0.50
N SER A 41 -8.29 -12.99 1.47
CA SER A 41 -8.71 -13.05 2.88
C SER A 41 -9.82 -12.05 3.21
N ASN A 42 -10.07 -11.04 2.37
CA ASN A 42 -10.93 -9.89 2.67
C ASN A 42 -10.54 -9.21 3.99
N GLU A 43 -9.24 -9.12 4.24
CA GLU A 43 -8.64 -8.49 5.42
C GLU A 43 -7.65 -7.40 5.01
N ILE A 44 -7.40 -6.47 5.93
CA ILE A 44 -6.45 -5.38 5.72
C ILE A 44 -5.13 -5.82 6.33
N GLU A 45 -4.14 -5.96 5.47
CA GLU A 45 -2.82 -6.46 5.82
C GLU A 45 -1.76 -5.38 5.56
N GLN A 46 -0.64 -5.51 6.26
CA GLN A 46 0.54 -4.69 6.01
C GLN A 46 1.36 -5.31 4.88
N ILE A 47 1.55 -4.56 3.80
CA ILE A 47 2.40 -4.94 2.67
C ILE A 47 3.66 -4.08 2.62
N ASN A 48 4.75 -4.59 2.02
CA ASN A 48 5.96 -3.80 1.82
C ASN A 48 5.98 -3.16 0.43
N LEU A 49 5.64 -1.87 0.32
CA LEU A 49 5.44 -1.13 -0.94
C LEU A 49 6.50 -1.36 -2.02
N TYR A 50 7.77 -1.51 -1.64
CA TYR A 50 8.89 -1.60 -2.59
C TYR A 50 9.40 -3.03 -2.83
N ALA A 51 8.95 -4.01 -2.05
CA ALA A 51 9.28 -5.42 -2.30
C ALA A 51 8.64 -5.94 -3.60
N TYR A 52 7.63 -5.26 -4.12
CA TYR A 52 6.82 -5.65 -5.28
C TYR A 52 7.42 -5.26 -6.65
N LYS A 53 8.71 -4.92 -6.74
CA LYS A 53 9.35 -4.60 -8.03
C LYS A 53 10.02 -5.83 -8.63
N LYS A 54 9.33 -6.54 -9.54
CA LYS A 54 9.96 -7.58 -10.36
C LYS A 54 10.59 -6.96 -11.61
N THR A 55 11.92 -6.85 -11.64
CA THR A 55 12.64 -6.47 -12.85
C THR A 55 12.63 -7.65 -13.83
N VAL A 56 12.07 -7.46 -15.05
CA VAL A 56 12.09 -8.51 -16.09
C VAL A 56 13.06 -8.09 -17.18
N ILE A 57 14.16 -8.84 -17.33
CA ILE A 57 15.12 -8.60 -18.41
C ILE A 57 14.55 -9.21 -19.70
N VAL A 58 14.05 -8.38 -20.60
CA VAL A 58 13.56 -8.83 -21.91
C VAL A 58 14.68 -8.71 -22.94
N LYS A 59 15.26 -9.83 -23.35
CA LYS A 59 16.20 -9.89 -24.48
C LYS A 59 15.42 -9.85 -25.80
N LYS A 60 15.23 -8.67 -26.40
CA LYS A 60 14.73 -8.57 -27.77
C LYS A 60 15.88 -8.80 -28.75
N LYS A 61 15.81 -9.88 -29.54
CA LYS A 61 16.64 -10.03 -30.75
C LYS A 61 16.05 -9.13 -31.84
N PHE A 62 16.72 -8.01 -32.13
CA PHE A 62 16.46 -7.27 -33.35
C PHE A 62 17.25 -7.93 -34.50
N LEU A 63 16.65 -7.93 -35.70
CA LEU A 63 17.11 -8.68 -36.86
C LEU A 63 18.63 -8.53 -37.12
N TYR A 64 19.27 -9.70 -37.12
CA TYR A 64 20.57 -10.12 -37.67
C TYR A 64 21.92 -9.63 -37.11
N PHE A 65 22.10 -8.48 -36.42
CA PHE A 65 23.49 -8.12 -36.01
C PHE A 65 23.71 -7.49 -34.63
N PHE A 66 22.67 -7.15 -33.85
CA PHE A 66 22.87 -6.60 -32.49
C PHE A 66 21.83 -7.13 -31.49
N SER A 67 22.25 -8.02 -30.58
CA SER A 67 21.42 -8.40 -29.43
C SER A 67 21.57 -7.35 -28.33
N LYS A 68 20.67 -6.36 -28.28
CA LYS A 68 20.60 -5.42 -27.16
C LYS A 68 19.65 -5.99 -26.10
N SER A 69 20.18 -6.35 -24.94
CA SER A 69 19.35 -6.66 -23.76
C SER A 69 18.76 -5.37 -23.23
N ILE A 70 17.43 -5.28 -23.19
CA ILE A 70 16.72 -4.16 -22.57
C ILE A 70 16.15 -4.71 -21.26
N ALA A 71 16.64 -4.21 -20.13
CA ALA A 71 15.97 -4.44 -18.85
C ALA A 71 14.69 -3.59 -18.85
N ILE A 72 13.53 -4.24 -18.71
CA ILE A 72 12.25 -3.56 -18.58
C ILE A 72 11.81 -3.78 -17.14
N GLU A 73 11.74 -2.71 -16.35
CA GLU A 73 11.10 -2.76 -15.05
C GLU A 73 9.59 -2.85 -15.28
N ILE A 74 9.01 -4.02 -15.00
CA ILE A 74 7.56 -4.20 -15.08
C ILE A 74 7.06 -4.18 -13.63
N GLU A 75 6.31 -3.15 -13.26
CA GLU A 75 5.58 -3.10 -11.99
C GLU A 75 4.49 -4.19 -12.04
N THR A 76 4.81 -5.39 -11.56
CA THR A 76 3.82 -6.45 -11.35
C THR A 76 3.35 -6.31 -9.91
N MET A 77 2.25 -5.59 -9.71
CA MET A 77 1.52 -5.70 -8.47
C MET A 77 1.02 -7.15 -8.37
N ASP A 78 1.29 -7.84 -7.27
CA ASP A 78 0.58 -9.09 -6.99
C ASP A 78 -0.91 -8.76 -7.03
N GLU A 79 -1.68 -9.37 -7.95
CA GLU A 79 -3.13 -9.12 -8.16
C GLU A 79 -3.97 -9.33 -6.88
N LYS A 80 -3.35 -9.91 -5.85
CA LYS A 80 -3.91 -10.20 -4.54
C LYS A 80 -4.10 -8.96 -3.65
N TYR A 81 -3.28 -7.93 -3.80
CA TYR A 81 -3.27 -6.80 -2.86
C TYR A 81 -3.67 -5.49 -3.53
N ILE A 82 -4.71 -4.84 -3.00
CA ILE A 82 -5.18 -3.54 -3.45
C ILE A 82 -4.77 -2.49 -2.40
N PRO A 83 -3.79 -1.60 -2.70
CA PRO A 83 -3.32 -0.60 -1.75
C PRO A 83 -4.37 0.47 -1.45
N TYR A 84 -4.41 0.93 -0.19
CA TYR A 84 -5.39 1.95 0.24
C TYR A 84 -5.08 3.38 -0.22
N TYR A 85 -4.02 3.59 -1.00
CA TYR A 85 -3.78 4.87 -1.69
C TYR A 85 -4.47 4.93 -3.08
N GLU A 86 -5.11 3.84 -3.53
CA GLU A 86 -5.85 3.85 -4.80
C GLU A 86 -7.17 4.63 -4.69
N PRO A 87 -7.57 5.39 -5.73
CA PRO A 87 -8.80 6.19 -5.70
C PRO A 87 -10.10 5.40 -5.46
N SER A 88 -10.11 4.09 -5.73
CA SER A 88 -11.23 3.19 -5.47
C SER A 88 -11.41 2.85 -3.99
N MET A 89 -10.39 3.08 -3.18
CA MET A 89 -10.32 2.60 -1.80
C MET A 89 -10.73 3.67 -0.77
N PHE A 90 -11.10 4.87 -1.22
CA PHE A 90 -11.56 5.95 -0.36
C PHE A 90 -12.50 6.91 -1.10
N THR A 91 -13.30 7.67 -0.37
CA THR A 91 -14.04 8.80 -0.94
C THR A 91 -13.18 10.07 -0.92
N ASP A 92 -13.11 10.77 -2.06
CA ASP A 92 -12.34 12.01 -2.14
C ASP A 92 -13.15 13.17 -1.56
N ASP A 93 -12.98 13.39 -0.26
CA ASP A 93 -13.48 14.56 0.44
C ASP A 93 -12.30 15.47 0.83
N LEU A 94 -12.39 16.74 0.43
CA LEU A 94 -11.37 17.76 0.73
C LEU A 94 -11.24 18.06 2.24
N LYS A 95 -12.22 17.65 3.05
CA LYS A 95 -12.21 17.83 4.51
C LYS A 95 -11.44 16.73 5.24
N ILE A 96 -11.09 15.63 4.57
CA ILE A 96 -10.42 14.50 5.18
C ILE A 96 -8.91 14.75 5.19
N GLU A 97 -8.33 14.67 6.37
CA GLU A 97 -6.88 14.68 6.52
C GLU A 97 -6.24 13.47 5.84
N ASN A 98 -4.98 13.62 5.48
CA ASN A 98 -4.20 12.57 4.84
C ASN A 98 -2.99 12.22 5.70
N HIS A 99 -2.63 10.93 5.72
CA HIS A 99 -1.28 10.52 6.05
C HIS A 99 -0.43 10.53 4.78
N TYR A 100 0.68 11.27 4.84
CA TYR A 100 1.63 11.35 3.74
C TYR A 100 2.86 10.51 4.05
N TRP A 101 3.20 9.62 3.12
CA TRP A 101 4.44 8.87 3.24
C TRP A 101 4.97 8.43 1.87
N GLY A 102 6.25 8.70 1.59
CA GLY A 102 6.93 8.25 0.35
C GLY A 102 6.29 8.74 -0.95
N GLY A 103 5.66 9.92 -0.95
CA GLY A 103 4.90 10.44 -2.10
C GLY A 103 3.53 9.77 -2.31
N LYS A 104 3.13 8.83 -1.43
CA LYS A 104 1.80 8.24 -1.37
C LYS A 104 0.96 8.95 -0.30
N CYS A 105 -0.34 8.96 -0.53
CA CYS A 105 -1.33 9.64 0.28
C CYS A 105 -2.39 8.61 0.72
N PHE A 106 -2.59 8.48 2.04
CA PHE A 106 -3.61 7.62 2.62
C PHE A 106 -4.63 8.50 3.35
N LYS A 107 -5.91 8.36 3.06
CA LYS A 107 -6.95 9.14 3.74
C LYS A 107 -7.08 8.67 5.18
N LYS A 108 -7.15 9.58 6.15
CA LYS A 108 -7.34 9.20 7.57
C LYS A 108 -8.70 8.57 7.84
N SER A 109 -9.71 8.88 7.02
CA SER A 109 -11.08 8.42 7.20
C SER A 109 -11.76 8.15 5.87
N LYS A 110 -12.92 7.50 5.93
CA LYS A 110 -13.73 7.10 4.77
C LYS A 110 -12.99 6.20 3.77
N ASN A 111 -12.21 5.29 4.30
CA ASN A 111 -11.61 4.22 3.51
C ASN A 111 -12.60 3.06 3.36
N PHE A 112 -12.46 2.29 2.29
CA PHE A 112 -13.32 1.17 1.95
C PHE A 112 -13.17 0.02 2.96
N CYS A 113 -14.30 -0.42 3.51
CA CYS A 113 -14.38 -1.59 4.36
C CYS A 113 -14.71 -2.86 3.56
N PRO A 114 -13.87 -3.91 3.59
CA PRO A 114 -14.19 -5.15 2.89
C PRO A 114 -15.36 -5.93 3.53
N LYS A 115 -15.65 -5.72 4.82
CA LYS A 115 -16.69 -6.48 5.55
C LYS A 115 -18.09 -5.91 5.32
N CYS A 116 -18.27 -4.59 5.47
CA CYS A 116 -19.56 -3.93 5.27
C CYS A 116 -19.71 -3.24 3.91
N LYS A 117 -18.67 -3.28 3.06
CA LYS A 117 -18.66 -2.70 1.70
C LYS A 117 -19.03 -1.20 1.67
N SER A 118 -18.79 -0.49 2.78
CA SER A 118 -19.00 0.95 2.92
C SER A 118 -17.67 1.67 3.15
N TYR A 119 -17.63 2.97 2.88
CA TYR A 119 -16.47 3.83 3.13
C TYR A 119 -16.45 4.33 4.58
N SER A 120 -16.26 3.39 5.51
CA SER A 120 -16.42 3.61 6.95
C SER A 120 -15.18 3.26 7.77
N ILE A 121 -14.06 2.93 7.10
CA ILE A 121 -12.78 2.70 7.76
C ILE A 121 -12.05 4.00 8.03
N ASP A 122 -11.68 4.16 9.29
CA ASP A 122 -10.75 5.18 9.75
C ASP A 122 -9.40 4.54 10.08
N PHE A 123 -8.34 5.23 9.71
CA PHE A 123 -6.98 4.94 10.13
C PHE A 123 -6.66 5.80 11.34
N ILE A 124 -6.74 5.18 12.52
CA ILE A 124 -6.45 5.84 13.79
C ILE A 124 -4.95 5.86 14.02
N ASP A 125 -4.39 7.04 14.25
CA ASP A 125 -2.98 7.20 14.66
C ASP A 125 -2.77 6.54 16.04
N GLU A 126 -1.93 5.50 16.11
CA GLU A 126 -1.58 4.84 17.39
C GLU A 126 -0.24 5.30 17.96
N GLY A 127 0.61 5.93 17.16
CA GLY A 127 1.86 6.51 17.61
C GLY A 127 2.92 6.62 16.53
N ILE A 128 4.02 7.29 16.87
CA ILE A 128 5.19 7.40 16.01
C ILE A 128 6.02 6.13 16.17
N TRP A 129 6.41 5.54 15.05
CA TRP A 129 7.28 4.38 15.04
C TRP A 129 8.73 4.87 15.04
N PHE A 130 9.34 4.85 16.22
CA PHE A 130 10.76 5.13 16.41
C PHE A 130 11.52 3.79 16.46
N ASP A 131 12.16 3.42 15.36
CA ASP A 131 13.36 2.59 15.37
C ASP A 131 14.57 3.52 15.29
#